data_AF-A0A150NLZ1-F1
#
_entry.id   AF-A0A150NLZ1-F1
#
_cell.length_a   1.000
_cell.length_b   1.000
_cell.length_c   1.000
_cell.angle_alpha   90.00
_cell.angle_beta   90.00
_cell.angle_gamma   90.00
#
_symmetry.space_group_name_H-M   'P 1'
#
loop_
_entity.id
_entity.type
_entity.pdbx_description
1 polymer ?
#
loop_
_entity_poly.entity_id
_entity_poly.type
_entity_poly.pdbx_seq_one_letter_code
_entity_poly.pdbx_strand_id
1 'polypeptide(L)'
;MEGYDDDGKPKIPGTLNKGIGGEHGIDKFNPAGVIQNRKDKNTTSLDQNPELFAFNNEGINAPSSSGSKIAKIYPLDSNGNPQDAQLERGLTPSPLVLRSAEEGLISIVNTNKEGENQIDLKVISREHFIKGILNSKRNDAKGIKSSKLKVWGDLKWDGLIYNPRGREENAPESKDTKDPATRIRGQFEPIAEGQYFYKFKYRLTKDYPWQVSYIPVKIDNTAPKIVSIDFSNPEKIKLITKDTYHKVKEQYKNETLFARDQKEHPEKFDEIANEVWYAGAALVNEDGEVEKNLEVTYAGEGQGRNRKLDKDGNTIYEIKGAGDLRGKIIEVIALDGSSNFTKIHRIKFADHADEKGMISYYLVDPDQDSSKYQKLGEIAESKFKHLENRKEDSLKKDATEVEHHQDNEEATEEKSSFTINKDISTIRDFESKDLKKLIKKKFREVDDFTSETGKRTEEYDYKYDDKGNIIAYDDGSALEYETEKLDEIKSKIYGVLSPSKDGHFEILGKISNVSKSAKVYYGNNYKSIEIKTTKYDSHSKTMTFDLYANINDIVDGLAFAGDMRFFVKDDDQIKAETKIRMPEKNKETKTEYPYASSYGNVIELGEGDLSKK
;
A
#
# COMPACT_ATOMS: atom_id res chain seq x y z
N MET A 1 -27.51 -14.47 -6.84
CA MET A 1 -26.34 -15.35 -6.63
C MET A 1 -25.16 -14.45 -6.38
N GLU A 2 -24.69 -14.40 -5.14
CA GLU A 2 -23.43 -13.76 -4.80
C GLU A 2 -22.32 -14.61 -5.44
N GLY A 3 -21.51 -14.01 -6.32
CA GLY A 3 -20.31 -14.69 -6.79
C GLY A 3 -19.35 -14.84 -5.61
N TYR A 4 -18.38 -15.73 -5.70
CA TYR A 4 -17.23 -15.75 -4.79
C TYR A 4 -15.96 -15.51 -5.63
N ASP A 5 -14.95 -14.85 -5.07
CA ASP A 5 -13.64 -14.64 -5.67
C ASP A 5 -12.77 -15.92 -5.61
N ASP A 6 -11.57 -15.85 -6.16
CA ASP A 6 -10.65 -16.99 -6.28
C ASP A 6 -10.10 -17.47 -4.92
N ASP A 7 -10.26 -16.68 -3.84
CA ASP A 7 -9.92 -17.03 -2.45
C ASP A 7 -11.16 -17.51 -1.64
N GLY A 8 -12.32 -17.68 -2.30
CA GLY A 8 -13.56 -18.17 -1.67
C GLY A 8 -14.34 -17.10 -0.89
N LYS A 9 -14.07 -15.82 -1.12
CA LYS A 9 -14.75 -14.68 -0.48
C LYS A 9 -15.88 -14.16 -1.35
N PRO A 10 -16.97 -13.59 -0.82
CA PRO A 10 -18.04 -13.01 -1.63
C PRO A 10 -17.48 -12.00 -2.63
N LYS A 11 -17.67 -12.30 -3.91
CA LYS A 11 -17.34 -11.44 -5.03
C LYS A 11 -18.25 -10.24 -4.96
N ILE A 12 -17.62 -9.08 -4.85
CA ILE A 12 -18.38 -7.87 -4.83
C ILE A 12 -18.90 -7.59 -6.26
N PRO A 13 -20.22 -7.41 -6.47
CA PRO A 13 -20.77 -7.07 -7.78
C PRO A 13 -20.35 -5.65 -8.13
N GLY A 14 -19.24 -5.48 -8.85
CA GLY A 14 -18.64 -4.15 -8.85
C GLY A 14 -17.15 -4.13 -9.11
N THR A 15 -16.47 -5.11 -8.56
CA THR A 15 -15.02 -5.04 -8.45
C THR A 15 -14.36 -5.85 -9.55
N LEU A 16 -13.18 -5.40 -9.98
CA LEU A 16 -12.21 -6.29 -10.59
C LEU A 16 -12.01 -7.49 -9.64
N ASN A 17 -11.94 -8.70 -10.16
CA ASN A 17 -11.75 -9.87 -9.31
C ASN A 17 -10.42 -9.75 -8.57
N LYS A 18 -10.38 -10.22 -7.32
CA LYS A 18 -9.12 -10.62 -6.73
C LYS A 18 -8.62 -11.81 -7.55
N GLY A 19 -7.64 -11.54 -8.41
CA GLY A 19 -7.15 -12.50 -9.38
C GLY A 19 -5.69 -12.74 -9.16
N ILE A 20 -5.28 -13.97 -9.43
CA ILE A 20 -3.87 -14.32 -9.50
C ILE A 20 -3.44 -14.13 -10.95
N GLY A 21 -2.62 -13.13 -11.25
CA GLY A 21 -2.09 -12.86 -12.60
C GLY A 21 -0.68 -13.38 -12.84
N GLY A 22 -0.24 -13.25 -14.09
CA GLY A 22 1.03 -13.77 -14.60
C GLY A 22 0.97 -15.21 -15.11
N GLU A 23 2.00 -15.64 -15.85
CA GLU A 23 2.15 -17.04 -16.31
C GLU A 23 2.27 -18.03 -15.13
N HIS A 24 2.72 -17.54 -13.97
CA HIS A 24 3.01 -18.35 -12.78
C HIS A 24 2.01 -18.20 -11.64
N GLY A 25 1.01 -17.34 -11.79
CA GLY A 25 0.01 -17.14 -10.75
C GLY A 25 0.61 -16.65 -9.42
N ILE A 26 1.36 -15.54 -9.46
CA ILE A 26 2.06 -14.98 -8.30
C ILE A 26 1.43 -13.63 -7.88
N ASP A 27 0.83 -12.89 -8.81
CA ASP A 27 0.35 -11.53 -8.55
C ASP A 27 -1.11 -11.52 -8.07
N LYS A 28 -1.35 -11.20 -6.79
CA LYS A 28 -2.70 -10.98 -6.26
C LYS A 28 -3.14 -9.54 -6.51
N PHE A 29 -4.04 -9.34 -7.47
CA PHE A 29 -4.65 -8.02 -7.72
C PHE A 29 -5.73 -7.73 -6.68
N ASN A 30 -5.62 -6.66 -5.89
CA ASN A 30 -6.73 -6.21 -5.05
C ASN A 30 -7.52 -5.13 -5.81
N PRO A 31 -8.86 -5.24 -5.92
CA PRO A 31 -9.62 -4.15 -6.51
C PRO A 31 -9.46 -2.88 -5.68
N ALA A 32 -9.07 -1.78 -6.33
CA ALA A 32 -9.24 -0.44 -5.78
C ALA A 32 -10.75 -0.20 -5.65
N GLY A 33 -11.27 -0.29 -4.44
CA GLY A 33 -12.70 -0.09 -4.16
C GLY A 33 -12.84 0.58 -2.82
N VAL A 34 -13.15 1.87 -2.84
CA VAL A 34 -13.54 2.60 -1.62
C VAL A 34 -14.99 2.25 -1.30
N ILE A 35 -15.26 1.82 -0.06
CA ILE A 35 -16.63 1.63 0.43
C ILE A 35 -17.28 3.00 0.54
N GLN A 36 -18.31 3.26 -0.28
CA GLN A 36 -19.04 4.52 -0.25
C GLN A 36 -19.97 4.59 0.97
N ASN A 37 -20.07 5.71 1.68
CA ASN A 37 -21.11 5.85 2.73
C ASN A 37 -22.49 5.81 2.05
N ARG A 38 -23.39 4.93 2.45
CA ARG A 38 -24.75 4.83 1.89
C ARG A 38 -25.81 5.35 2.86
N LYS A 39 -27.00 5.68 2.33
CA LYS A 39 -28.19 6.03 3.14
C LYS A 39 -28.71 4.85 3.96
N ASP A 40 -28.68 3.66 3.37
CA ASP A 40 -29.15 2.40 3.96
C ASP A 40 -28.10 1.75 4.87
N LYS A 41 -26.94 2.41 5.05
CA LYS A 41 -25.80 1.95 5.84
C LYS A 41 -25.21 0.62 5.35
N ASN A 42 -25.57 0.17 4.14
CA ASN A 42 -25.08 -1.08 3.62
C ASN A 42 -23.59 -0.94 3.21
N THR A 43 -22.72 -1.65 3.92
CA THR A 43 -21.27 -1.67 3.69
C THR A 43 -20.82 -2.88 2.85
N THR A 44 -21.71 -3.82 2.53
CA THR A 44 -21.39 -5.06 1.81
C THR A 44 -21.63 -4.97 0.31
N SER A 45 -22.43 -3.99 -0.14
CA SER A 45 -22.61 -3.68 -1.55
C SER A 45 -21.61 -2.60 -1.99
N LEU A 46 -20.84 -2.85 -3.06
CA LEU A 46 -20.14 -1.80 -3.81
C LEU A 46 -20.93 -1.53 -5.09
N ASP A 47 -21.15 -0.27 -5.43
CA ASP A 47 -21.82 0.09 -6.67
C ASP A 47 -20.79 0.25 -7.78
N GLN A 48 -20.96 -0.55 -8.83
CA GLN A 48 -20.25 -0.37 -10.09
C GLN A 48 -20.85 0.85 -10.79
N ASN A 49 -20.13 1.96 -10.86
CA ASN A 49 -20.46 3.02 -11.80
C ASN A 49 -19.32 3.13 -12.85
N PRO A 50 -19.62 2.96 -14.14
CA PRO A 50 -18.61 2.97 -15.20
C PRO A 50 -17.91 4.33 -15.37
N GLU A 51 -18.47 5.41 -14.84
CA GLU A 51 -17.79 6.72 -14.75
C GLU A 51 -16.73 6.77 -13.62
N LEU A 52 -16.59 5.69 -12.84
CA LEU A 52 -15.80 5.61 -11.61
C LEU A 52 -14.46 4.86 -11.74
N PHE A 53 -14.04 4.47 -12.94
CA PHE A 53 -12.69 3.94 -13.12
C PHE A 53 -11.70 5.10 -13.09
N ALA A 54 -11.37 5.57 -11.89
CA ALA A 54 -10.52 6.74 -11.69
C ALA A 54 -9.30 6.39 -10.84
N PHE A 55 -8.17 7.06 -11.07
CA PHE A 55 -6.98 6.92 -10.23
C PHE A 55 -6.12 8.18 -10.29
N ASN A 56 -5.36 8.40 -9.22
CA ASN A 56 -4.31 9.42 -9.16
C ASN A 56 -3.00 8.91 -9.79
N ASN A 57 -2.42 9.70 -10.70
CA ASN A 57 -1.18 9.41 -11.42
C ASN A 57 0.03 10.31 -11.06
N GLU A 58 -0.08 11.24 -10.10
CA GLU A 58 1.08 12.01 -9.58
C GLU A 58 1.91 11.12 -8.63
N GLY A 59 3.21 10.94 -8.91
CA GLY A 59 4.14 9.88 -8.40
C GLY A 59 4.27 9.62 -6.88
N ILE A 60 5.28 8.82 -6.48
CA ILE A 60 5.51 8.25 -5.12
C ILE A 60 5.39 9.29 -3.96
N ASN A 61 5.53 10.58 -4.26
CA ASN A 61 5.46 11.69 -3.32
C ASN A 61 4.05 12.29 -3.13
N ALA A 62 3.05 11.91 -3.92
CA ALA A 62 1.66 12.26 -3.62
C ALA A 62 1.24 11.46 -2.37
N PRO A 63 0.82 12.11 -1.26
CA PRO A 63 0.42 11.42 -0.05
C PRO A 63 -0.83 10.57 -0.34
N SER A 64 -0.63 9.32 -0.71
CA SER A 64 -1.68 8.30 -0.86
C SER A 64 -2.21 7.83 0.50
N SER A 65 -1.68 8.38 1.59
CA SER A 65 -2.21 8.26 2.93
C SER A 65 -2.55 9.66 3.44
N SER A 66 -3.78 9.83 3.91
CA SER A 66 -4.19 11.05 4.62
C SER A 66 -3.38 11.32 5.89
N GLY A 67 -2.52 10.39 6.33
CA GLY A 67 -1.93 10.36 7.67
C GLY A 67 -2.96 10.10 8.78
N SER A 68 -4.25 10.07 8.44
CA SER A 68 -5.35 9.96 9.39
C SER A 68 -5.62 8.51 9.76
N LYS A 69 -5.79 8.26 11.07
CA LYS A 69 -6.14 6.96 11.64
C LYS A 69 -7.63 6.63 11.50
N ILE A 70 -8.44 7.57 11.00
CA ILE A 70 -9.88 7.38 10.79
C ILE A 70 -10.21 6.90 9.37
N ALA A 71 -9.23 6.88 8.46
CA ALA A 71 -9.35 6.36 7.10
C ALA A 71 -9.49 4.83 7.09
N LYS A 72 -10.68 4.33 7.44
CA LYS A 72 -11.01 2.90 7.35
C LYS A 72 -11.42 2.51 5.93
N ILE A 73 -10.51 2.65 4.97
CA ILE A 73 -10.74 2.23 3.57
C ILE A 73 -10.22 0.81 3.43
N TYR A 74 -10.89 -0.10 4.12
CA TYR A 74 -10.57 -1.52 4.07
C TYR A 74 -11.72 -2.24 3.39
N PRO A 75 -11.50 -3.00 2.31
CA PRO A 75 -12.51 -3.93 1.85
C PRO A 75 -12.85 -4.86 3.01
N LEU A 76 -14.13 -4.96 3.35
CA LEU A 76 -14.57 -5.86 4.40
C LEU A 76 -14.58 -7.30 3.87
N ASP A 77 -14.19 -8.26 4.71
CA ASP A 77 -14.46 -9.67 4.44
C ASP A 77 -15.97 -9.99 4.56
N SER A 78 -16.35 -11.23 4.25
CA SER A 78 -17.73 -11.73 4.37
C SER A 78 -18.34 -11.58 5.76
N ASN A 79 -17.49 -11.42 6.78
CA ASN A 79 -17.85 -11.33 8.18
C ASN A 79 -17.83 -9.86 8.67
N GLY A 80 -17.56 -8.90 7.78
CA GLY A 80 -17.51 -7.48 8.11
C GLY A 80 -16.17 -7.02 8.69
N ASN A 81 -15.11 -7.84 8.65
CA ASN A 81 -13.80 -7.45 9.17
C ASN A 81 -12.97 -6.68 8.11
N PRO A 82 -12.27 -5.61 8.50
CA PRO A 82 -11.31 -4.91 7.64
C PRO A 82 -10.25 -5.86 7.07
N GLN A 83 -10.01 -5.80 5.76
CA GLN A 83 -8.84 -6.43 5.14
C GLN A 83 -7.82 -5.37 4.71
N ASP A 84 -6.53 -5.67 4.89
CA ASP A 84 -5.44 -4.90 4.29
C ASP A 84 -5.62 -4.84 2.77
N ALA A 85 -5.98 -3.67 2.26
CA ALA A 85 -5.87 -3.33 0.85
C ALA A 85 -4.74 -2.33 0.69
N GLN A 86 -3.69 -2.75 -0.02
CA GLN A 86 -2.76 -1.78 -0.57
C GLN A 86 -3.49 -1.06 -1.70
N LEU A 87 -3.60 0.27 -1.60
CA LEU A 87 -4.03 1.10 -2.72
C LEU A 87 -2.94 1.02 -3.79
N GLU A 88 -3.13 0.12 -4.75
CA GLU A 88 -2.29 0.07 -5.93
C GLU A 88 -2.68 1.20 -6.89
N ARG A 89 -1.68 1.94 -7.35
CA ARG A 89 -1.85 2.96 -8.38
C ARG A 89 -2.05 2.32 -9.74
N GLY A 90 -2.88 2.96 -10.55
CA GLY A 90 -3.20 2.52 -11.90
C GLY A 90 -4.36 1.53 -11.96
N LEU A 91 -4.84 1.30 -13.18
CA LEU A 91 -6.00 0.46 -13.45
C LEU A 91 -5.56 -0.74 -14.30
N THR A 92 -6.03 -1.94 -13.95
CA THR A 92 -5.87 -3.13 -14.79
C THR A 92 -7.24 -3.62 -15.24
N PRO A 93 -7.61 -3.48 -16.52
CA PRO A 93 -8.88 -4.01 -17.00
C PRO A 93 -8.86 -5.54 -17.00
N SER A 94 -10.03 -6.15 -16.75
CA SER A 94 -10.21 -7.60 -16.83
C SER A 94 -11.24 -7.94 -17.91
N PRO A 95 -10.84 -7.92 -19.20
CA PRO A 95 -11.77 -8.21 -20.30
C PRO A 95 -12.19 -9.68 -20.31
N LEU A 96 -13.47 -9.95 -20.52
CA LEU A 96 -13.97 -11.30 -20.77
C LEU A 96 -13.95 -11.60 -22.27
N VAL A 97 -12.99 -12.42 -22.70
CA VAL A 97 -12.85 -12.83 -24.10
C VAL A 97 -13.75 -14.04 -24.41
N LEU A 98 -14.82 -13.82 -25.18
CA LEU A 98 -15.80 -14.88 -25.50
C LEU A 98 -15.39 -15.77 -26.69
N ARG A 99 -14.57 -15.26 -27.59
CA ARG A 99 -14.08 -15.96 -28.80
C ARG A 99 -12.61 -15.62 -29.01
N SER A 100 -11.84 -16.58 -29.51
CA SER A 100 -10.44 -16.30 -29.90
C SER A 100 -10.40 -15.22 -30.98
N ALA A 101 -9.46 -14.30 -30.87
CA ALA A 101 -9.12 -13.34 -31.90
C ALA A 101 -7.70 -13.61 -32.40
N GLU A 102 -7.53 -13.74 -33.72
CA GLU A 102 -6.21 -13.84 -34.35
C GLU A 102 -5.42 -12.56 -34.10
N GLU A 103 -6.04 -11.38 -34.12
CA GLU A 103 -5.35 -10.12 -33.87
C GLU A 103 -6.04 -9.27 -32.82
N GLY A 104 -5.24 -8.75 -31.91
CA GLY A 104 -5.65 -7.92 -30.79
C GLY A 104 -4.67 -6.76 -30.56
N LEU A 105 -5.22 -5.57 -30.34
CA LEU A 105 -4.50 -4.36 -29.98
C LEU A 105 -5.21 -3.69 -28.81
N ILE A 106 -4.48 -3.41 -27.74
CA ILE A 106 -4.97 -2.64 -26.59
C ILE A 106 -4.16 -1.35 -26.52
N SER A 107 -4.84 -0.22 -26.60
CA SER A 107 -4.23 1.11 -26.49
C SER A 107 -4.98 2.00 -25.51
N ILE A 108 -4.32 3.04 -25.04
CA ILE A 108 -4.92 4.15 -24.32
C ILE A 108 -5.17 5.27 -25.32
N VAL A 109 -6.38 5.85 -25.30
CA VAL A 109 -6.77 6.93 -26.19
C VAL A 109 -7.43 8.10 -25.44
N ASN A 110 -7.37 9.29 -26.01
CA ASN A 110 -7.97 10.52 -25.48
C ASN A 110 -9.50 10.61 -25.65
N THR A 111 -10.08 9.86 -26.59
CA THR A 111 -11.54 9.87 -26.86
C THR A 111 -12.01 8.51 -27.33
N ASN A 112 -13.27 8.14 -27.07
CA ASN A 112 -13.89 6.90 -27.57
C ASN A 112 -14.51 7.04 -28.96
N LYS A 113 -14.43 8.21 -29.60
CA LYS A 113 -15.00 8.46 -30.91
C LYS A 113 -13.95 8.35 -32.01
N GLU A 114 -13.98 7.27 -32.78
CA GLU A 114 -13.12 7.13 -33.96
C GLU A 114 -13.41 8.24 -34.98
N GLY A 115 -12.36 8.92 -35.45
CA GLY A 115 -12.47 10.03 -36.42
C GLY A 115 -12.55 11.44 -35.83
N GLU A 116 -12.83 11.60 -34.54
CA GLU A 116 -12.75 12.91 -33.85
C GLU A 116 -11.34 13.15 -33.25
N ASN A 117 -10.29 13.01 -34.07
CA ASN A 117 -8.88 13.15 -33.65
C ASN A 117 -8.51 12.28 -32.44
N GLN A 118 -8.91 11.01 -32.49
CA GLN A 118 -8.47 10.00 -31.53
C GLN A 118 -6.97 9.76 -31.68
N ILE A 119 -6.22 9.98 -30.61
CA ILE A 119 -4.77 9.80 -30.52
C ILE A 119 -4.52 8.55 -29.69
N ASP A 120 -3.72 7.62 -30.23
CA ASP A 120 -3.16 6.51 -29.47
C ASP A 120 -2.02 7.03 -28.58
N LEU A 121 -2.33 7.28 -27.32
CA LEU A 121 -1.42 7.84 -26.32
C LEU A 121 -0.37 6.81 -25.86
N LYS A 122 -0.79 5.54 -25.74
CA LYS A 122 0.08 4.42 -25.36
C LYS A 122 -0.48 3.12 -25.94
N VAL A 123 0.38 2.30 -26.54
CA VAL A 123 0.02 0.92 -26.89
C VAL A 123 0.44 0.04 -25.72
N ILE A 124 -0.53 -0.66 -25.11
CA ILE A 124 -0.32 -1.51 -23.95
C ILE A 124 0.11 -2.91 -24.41
N SER A 125 -0.62 -3.50 -25.35
CA SER A 125 -0.35 -4.84 -25.85
C SER A 125 -0.77 -5.02 -27.32
N ARG A 126 -0.05 -5.90 -28.02
CA ARG A 126 -0.34 -6.41 -29.36
C ARG A 126 -0.21 -7.93 -29.33
N GLU A 127 -1.34 -8.63 -29.28
CA GLU A 127 -1.36 -10.07 -29.00
C GLU A 127 -2.48 -10.78 -29.76
N HIS A 128 -2.33 -12.11 -29.89
CA HIS A 128 -3.45 -12.99 -30.21
C HIS A 128 -4.28 -13.18 -28.94
N PHE A 129 -5.57 -12.83 -28.97
CA PHE A 129 -6.43 -13.12 -27.83
C PHE A 129 -6.90 -14.56 -27.92
N ILE A 130 -6.21 -15.45 -27.22
CA ILE A 130 -6.63 -16.85 -27.11
C ILE A 130 -7.88 -16.90 -26.22
N LYS A 131 -8.88 -17.70 -26.60
CA LYS A 131 -10.10 -17.96 -25.82
C LYS A 131 -9.77 -18.05 -24.33
N GLY A 132 -10.28 -17.09 -23.55
CA GLY A 132 -10.46 -17.29 -22.13
C GLY A 132 -11.34 -18.52 -21.98
N ILE A 133 -10.80 -19.60 -21.41
CA ILE A 133 -11.60 -20.76 -21.04
C ILE A 133 -12.79 -20.18 -20.27
N LEU A 134 -13.99 -20.21 -20.88
CA LEU A 134 -15.28 -20.02 -20.19
C LEU A 134 -15.11 -20.61 -18.81
N ASN A 135 -15.48 -19.92 -17.72
CA ASN A 135 -15.36 -20.35 -16.31
C ASN A 135 -15.83 -21.80 -16.07
N SER A 136 -15.10 -22.77 -16.62
CA SER A 136 -15.47 -24.15 -16.77
C SER A 136 -14.52 -24.87 -15.85
N LYS A 137 -15.06 -25.08 -14.65
CA LYS A 137 -14.66 -26.09 -13.69
C LYS A 137 -13.89 -27.22 -14.38
N ARG A 138 -12.56 -27.24 -14.21
CA ARG A 138 -11.71 -28.29 -14.80
C ARG A 138 -11.78 -29.46 -13.84
N ASN A 139 -12.27 -30.60 -14.31
CA ASN A 139 -12.30 -31.83 -13.53
C ASN A 139 -10.91 -32.47 -13.61
N ASP A 140 -10.17 -32.49 -12.50
CA ASP A 140 -8.93 -33.26 -12.39
C ASP A 140 -9.17 -34.51 -11.53
N ALA A 141 -8.19 -35.41 -11.45
CA ALA A 141 -8.30 -36.64 -10.67
C ALA A 141 -8.50 -36.41 -9.14
N LYS A 142 -8.36 -35.16 -8.67
CA LYS A 142 -8.61 -34.74 -7.28
C LYS A 142 -9.90 -33.93 -7.12
N GLY A 143 -10.71 -33.80 -8.19
CA GLY A 143 -12.03 -33.19 -8.18
C GLY A 143 -12.16 -31.97 -9.10
N ILE A 144 -13.31 -31.30 -8.97
CA ILE A 144 -13.60 -30.08 -9.73
C ILE A 144 -12.78 -28.91 -9.15
N LYS A 145 -11.75 -28.46 -9.88
CA LYS A 145 -11.07 -27.19 -9.57
C LYS A 145 -11.87 -26.01 -10.10
N SER A 146 -12.05 -24.99 -9.26
CA SER A 146 -12.52 -23.67 -9.68
C SER A 146 -11.59 -23.11 -10.76
N SER A 147 -12.17 -22.58 -11.84
CA SER A 147 -11.41 -21.87 -12.87
C SER A 147 -10.93 -20.56 -12.26
N LYS A 148 -9.62 -20.44 -12.02
CA LYS A 148 -9.00 -19.19 -11.59
C LYS A 148 -9.06 -18.19 -12.74
N LEU A 149 -9.60 -17.02 -12.49
CA LEU A 149 -9.77 -16.00 -13.53
C LEU A 149 -8.42 -15.29 -13.69
N LYS A 150 -7.72 -15.57 -14.79
CA LYS A 150 -6.40 -14.99 -15.06
C LYS A 150 -6.56 -13.48 -15.34
N VAL A 151 -6.08 -12.65 -14.42
CA VAL A 151 -5.96 -11.20 -14.63
C VAL A 151 -4.68 -10.94 -15.42
N TRP A 152 -4.76 -10.10 -16.45
CA TRP A 152 -3.62 -9.76 -17.30
C TRP A 152 -2.92 -8.54 -16.68
N GLY A 153 -1.98 -8.80 -15.77
CA GLY A 153 -1.21 -7.75 -15.09
C GLY A 153 -0.53 -6.77 -16.04
N ASP A 154 -0.09 -7.26 -17.21
CA ASP A 154 0.53 -6.46 -18.27
C ASP A 154 -0.40 -5.39 -18.85
N LEU A 155 -1.71 -5.48 -18.61
CA LEU A 155 -2.66 -4.45 -19.01
C LEU A 155 -2.72 -3.24 -18.07
N LYS A 156 -1.98 -3.27 -16.96
CA LYS A 156 -1.96 -2.19 -15.98
C LYS A 156 -1.48 -0.89 -16.62
N TRP A 157 -2.26 0.18 -16.45
CA TRP A 157 -1.85 1.53 -16.80
C TRP A 157 -1.84 2.42 -15.57
N ASP A 158 -0.71 3.06 -15.36
CA ASP A 158 -0.35 3.93 -14.25
C ASP A 158 -0.57 5.42 -14.56
N GLY A 159 -1.17 5.76 -15.71
CA GLY A 159 -1.37 7.15 -16.13
C GLY A 159 -0.13 7.80 -16.74
N LEU A 160 0.96 7.04 -16.93
CA LEU A 160 2.18 7.53 -17.56
C LEU A 160 2.18 7.20 -19.06
N ILE A 161 2.62 8.18 -19.87
CA ILE A 161 2.86 8.02 -21.31
C ILE A 161 4.28 8.45 -21.66
N TYR A 162 4.85 7.88 -22.72
CA TYR A 162 6.19 8.25 -23.15
C TYR A 162 6.17 9.61 -23.86
N ASN A 163 6.86 10.59 -23.29
CA ASN A 163 7.06 11.90 -23.89
C ASN A 163 8.50 11.99 -24.45
N PRO A 164 8.70 12.01 -25.78
CA PRO A 164 10.03 12.15 -26.36
C PRO A 164 10.68 13.51 -26.06
N ARG A 165 9.87 14.49 -25.60
CA ARG A 165 10.32 15.81 -25.16
C ARG A 165 10.07 16.07 -23.67
N GLY A 166 10.09 15.02 -22.84
CA GLY A 166 9.92 15.18 -21.39
C GLY A 166 11.07 15.95 -20.73
N ARG A 167 10.76 16.57 -19.58
CA ARG A 167 11.71 17.32 -18.74
C ARG A 167 11.96 16.54 -17.45
N GLU A 168 13.21 16.23 -17.11
CA GLU A 168 13.54 15.50 -15.87
C GLU A 168 12.95 16.20 -14.63
N GLU A 169 12.22 15.45 -13.82
CA GLU A 169 11.76 15.89 -12.50
C GLU A 169 12.99 15.95 -11.57
N ASN A 170 13.27 17.13 -10.99
CA ASN A 170 14.42 17.44 -10.11
C ASN A 170 15.77 17.82 -10.77
N ALA A 171 15.81 18.17 -12.06
CA ALA A 171 16.98 18.88 -12.57
C ALA A 171 17.07 20.25 -11.88
N PRO A 172 18.19 20.62 -11.22
CA PRO A 172 18.30 21.92 -10.58
C PRO A 172 18.00 23.02 -11.59
N GLU A 173 17.34 24.09 -11.15
CA GLU A 173 17.21 25.32 -11.90
C GLU A 173 18.62 25.89 -12.13
N SER A 174 19.30 25.40 -13.17
CA SER A 174 20.46 26.05 -13.75
C SER A 174 20.06 27.49 -14.05
N LYS A 175 20.80 28.42 -13.42
CA LYS A 175 20.72 29.86 -13.67
C LYS A 175 21.29 30.25 -15.04
N ASP A 176 21.83 29.29 -15.80
CA ASP A 176 22.32 29.52 -17.16
C ASP A 176 21.18 29.45 -18.18
N THR A 177 20.82 30.62 -18.70
CA THR A 177 19.82 30.86 -19.76
C THR A 177 20.28 30.46 -21.16
N LYS A 178 21.42 29.76 -21.30
CA LYS A 178 22.11 29.62 -22.59
C LYS A 178 21.95 28.30 -23.33
N ASP A 179 21.26 27.29 -22.80
CA ASP A 179 20.93 26.12 -23.61
C ASP A 179 19.64 25.38 -23.20
N PRO A 180 18.50 25.63 -23.88
CA PRO A 180 17.25 24.90 -23.67
C PRO A 180 17.34 23.39 -24.02
N ALA A 181 18.35 22.97 -24.79
CA ALA A 181 18.42 21.63 -25.37
C ALA A 181 18.96 20.55 -24.41
N THR A 182 19.57 20.92 -23.28
CA THR A 182 20.13 19.96 -22.31
C THR A 182 19.11 19.37 -21.33
N ARG A 183 17.86 19.86 -21.33
CA ARG A 183 16.78 19.44 -20.41
C ARG A 183 15.71 18.53 -21.03
N ILE A 184 15.82 18.21 -22.31
CA ILE A 184 14.83 17.42 -23.04
C ILE A 184 15.36 16.01 -23.20
N ARG A 185 14.81 15.07 -22.43
CA ARG A 185 15.09 13.63 -22.58
C ARG A 185 13.77 12.87 -22.63
N GLY A 186 13.69 11.91 -23.53
CA GLY A 186 12.52 11.06 -23.64
C GLY A 186 12.29 10.27 -22.35
N GLN A 187 11.16 10.47 -21.70
CA GLN A 187 10.82 9.81 -20.43
C GLN A 187 9.32 9.52 -20.35
N PHE A 188 8.93 8.67 -19.40
CA PHE A 188 7.54 8.52 -19.04
C PHE A 188 7.10 9.69 -18.16
N GLU A 189 6.01 10.34 -18.55
CA GLU A 189 5.49 11.52 -17.87
C GLU A 189 3.98 11.33 -17.57
N PRO A 190 3.49 11.77 -16.40
CA PRO A 190 2.07 11.70 -16.08
C PRO A 190 1.26 12.60 -16.99
N ILE A 191 0.23 12.02 -17.61
CA ILE A 191 -0.73 12.78 -18.41
C ILE A 191 -1.63 13.64 -17.50
N ALA A 192 -2.16 14.75 -18.02
CA ALA A 192 -3.04 15.63 -17.26
C ALA A 192 -4.34 14.93 -16.83
N GLU A 193 -5.02 15.49 -15.83
CA GLU A 193 -6.35 15.03 -15.45
C GLU A 193 -7.32 15.09 -16.64
N GLY A 194 -8.27 14.15 -16.65
CA GLY A 194 -9.26 14.08 -17.71
C GLY A 194 -9.84 12.69 -17.90
N GLN A 195 -10.63 12.57 -18.97
CA GLN A 195 -11.27 11.31 -19.36
C GLN A 195 -10.49 10.68 -20.52
N TYR A 196 -10.00 9.47 -20.29
CA TYR A 196 -9.30 8.62 -21.24
C TYR A 196 -10.03 7.29 -21.41
N PHE A 197 -9.56 6.45 -22.33
CA PHE A 197 -10.18 5.15 -22.58
C PHE A 197 -9.14 4.09 -22.89
N TYR A 198 -9.33 2.89 -22.33
CA TYR A 198 -8.76 1.69 -22.94
C TYR A 198 -9.55 1.38 -24.21
N LYS A 199 -8.86 1.32 -25.34
CA LYS A 199 -9.38 0.87 -26.62
C LYS A 199 -8.95 -0.59 -26.84
N PHE A 200 -9.93 -1.49 -26.88
CA PHE A 200 -9.76 -2.88 -27.28
C PHE A 200 -10.15 -3.02 -28.74
N LYS A 201 -9.17 -3.26 -29.60
CA LYS A 201 -9.39 -3.46 -31.04
C LYS A 201 -8.97 -4.87 -31.42
N TYR A 202 -9.91 -5.67 -31.95
CA TYR A 202 -9.68 -7.09 -32.21
C TYR A 202 -10.41 -7.60 -33.46
N ARG A 203 -9.90 -8.68 -34.08
CA ARG A 203 -10.60 -9.40 -35.15
C ARG A 203 -10.35 -10.90 -35.08
N LEU A 204 -11.36 -11.69 -35.46
CA LEU A 204 -11.35 -13.15 -35.31
C LEU A 204 -10.29 -13.80 -36.21
N THR A 205 -10.27 -13.40 -37.48
CA THR A 205 -9.20 -13.69 -38.44
C THR A 205 -8.93 -12.45 -39.29
N LYS A 206 -7.86 -12.46 -40.10
CA LYS A 206 -7.53 -11.36 -41.02
C LYS A 206 -8.66 -10.91 -41.95
N ASP A 207 -9.56 -11.84 -42.31
CA ASP A 207 -10.70 -11.59 -43.21
C ASP A 207 -11.90 -10.95 -42.50
N TYR A 208 -11.94 -10.97 -41.16
CA TYR A 208 -13.01 -10.35 -40.39
C TYR A 208 -12.74 -8.87 -40.17
N PRO A 209 -13.79 -8.03 -40.16
CA PRO A 209 -13.65 -6.61 -39.82
C PRO A 209 -13.20 -6.45 -38.37
N TRP A 210 -12.49 -5.36 -38.11
CA TRP A 210 -12.12 -4.95 -36.76
C TRP A 210 -13.37 -4.67 -35.92
N GLN A 211 -13.38 -5.21 -34.70
CA GLN A 211 -14.29 -4.84 -33.64
C GLN A 211 -13.54 -3.96 -32.64
N VAL A 212 -14.25 -2.97 -32.10
CA VAL A 212 -13.67 -1.99 -31.19
C VAL A 212 -14.59 -1.83 -29.97
N SER A 213 -14.00 -1.88 -28.79
CA SER A 213 -14.66 -1.65 -27.51
C SER A 213 -13.85 -0.68 -26.66
N TYR A 214 -14.53 0.11 -25.83
CA TYR A 214 -13.90 1.11 -24.99
C TYR A 214 -14.24 0.88 -23.51
N ILE A 215 -13.25 1.03 -22.63
CA ILE A 215 -13.46 1.14 -21.18
C ILE A 215 -13.05 2.56 -20.77
N PRO A 216 -13.97 3.39 -20.26
CA PRO A 216 -13.63 4.73 -19.75
C PRO A 216 -12.71 4.62 -18.54
N VAL A 217 -11.73 5.51 -18.48
CA VAL A 217 -10.79 5.68 -17.37
C VAL A 217 -10.57 7.17 -17.12
N LYS A 218 -10.82 7.63 -15.91
CA LYS A 218 -10.57 9.00 -15.49
C LYS A 218 -9.22 9.09 -14.78
N ILE A 219 -8.46 10.14 -15.05
CA ILE A 219 -7.32 10.53 -14.23
C ILE A 219 -7.74 11.77 -13.48
N ASP A 220 -7.57 11.72 -12.18
CA ASP A 220 -7.99 12.77 -11.26
C ASP A 220 -7.07 12.74 -10.04
N ASN A 221 -6.32 13.83 -9.89
CA ASN A 221 -5.32 14.04 -8.86
C ASN A 221 -5.79 15.11 -7.87
N THR A 222 -6.99 15.64 -8.05
CA THR A 222 -7.50 16.76 -7.26
C THR A 222 -8.17 16.21 -6.02
N ALA A 223 -7.67 16.64 -4.86
CA ALA A 223 -8.23 16.19 -3.59
C ALA A 223 -9.58 16.84 -3.27
N PRO A 224 -10.52 16.09 -2.66
CA PRO A 224 -11.77 16.65 -2.18
C PRO A 224 -11.51 17.64 -1.04
N LYS A 225 -12.43 18.58 -0.88
CA LYS A 225 -12.39 19.64 0.13
C LYS A 225 -13.61 19.55 1.05
N ILE A 226 -13.39 19.81 2.33
CA ILE A 226 -14.49 20.05 3.28
C ILE A 226 -14.97 21.49 3.08
N VAL A 227 -16.23 21.67 2.66
CA VAL A 227 -16.81 23.01 2.42
C VAL A 227 -17.36 23.59 3.71
N SER A 228 -18.11 22.79 4.47
CA SER A 228 -18.69 23.23 5.73
C SER A 228 -19.07 22.05 6.60
N ILE A 229 -19.00 22.26 7.92
CA ILE A 229 -19.54 21.35 8.93
C ILE A 229 -20.50 22.13 9.81
N ASP A 230 -21.76 21.71 9.84
CA ASP A 230 -22.82 22.36 10.59
C ASP A 230 -23.13 21.57 11.86
N PHE A 231 -22.71 22.12 13.00
CA PHE A 231 -22.92 21.57 14.33
C PHE A 231 -24.24 22.00 14.97
N SER A 232 -25.12 22.73 14.26
CA SER A 232 -26.39 23.23 14.80
C SER A 232 -27.24 22.15 15.46
N ASN A 233 -27.08 20.88 15.06
CA ASN A 233 -27.60 19.72 15.75
C ASN A 233 -26.47 18.72 16.05
N PRO A 234 -25.97 18.62 17.30
CA PRO A 234 -24.88 17.71 17.64
C PRO A 234 -25.22 16.21 17.49
N GLU A 235 -26.51 15.82 17.45
CA GLU A 235 -26.90 14.42 17.16
C GLU A 235 -26.77 14.06 15.68
N LYS A 236 -26.92 15.06 14.81
CA LYS A 236 -26.95 14.94 13.35
C LYS A 236 -26.20 16.11 12.74
N ILE A 237 -24.88 16.00 12.76
CA ILE A 237 -23.98 17.02 12.25
C ILE A 237 -23.96 16.89 10.73
N LYS A 238 -24.23 17.99 10.03
CA LYS A 238 -24.24 17.98 8.56
C LYS A 238 -22.84 18.30 8.03
N LEU A 239 -22.33 17.43 7.17
CA LEU A 239 -21.03 17.58 6.53
C LEU A 239 -21.24 17.83 5.02
N ILE A 240 -20.68 18.92 4.50
CA ILE A 240 -20.72 19.24 3.08
C ILE A 240 -19.29 19.18 2.54
N THR A 241 -19.10 18.37 1.51
CA THR A 241 -17.80 18.17 0.85
C THR A 241 -17.93 18.47 -0.63
N LYS A 242 -16.87 18.97 -1.25
CA LYS A 242 -16.82 19.26 -2.68
C LYS A 242 -15.60 18.60 -3.28
N ASP A 243 -15.81 17.95 -4.40
CA ASP A 243 -14.75 17.41 -5.21
C ASP A 243 -14.87 17.94 -6.63
N THR A 244 -13.74 18.04 -7.31
CA THR A 244 -13.64 18.56 -8.67
C THR A 244 -12.48 17.89 -9.36
N TYR A 245 -12.61 17.65 -10.66
CA TYR A 245 -11.48 17.24 -11.50
C TYR A 245 -11.34 18.19 -12.68
N HIS A 246 -10.15 18.25 -13.26
CA HIS A 246 -9.88 19.08 -14.42
C HIS A 246 -10.19 18.32 -15.70
N LYS A 247 -10.94 18.96 -16.59
CA LYS A 247 -11.22 18.46 -17.95
C LYS A 247 -10.61 19.41 -18.97
N VAL A 248 -9.86 18.86 -19.92
CA VAL A 248 -9.35 19.62 -21.05
C VAL A 248 -10.49 20.28 -21.82
N LYS A 249 -10.38 21.59 -22.06
CA LYS A 249 -11.35 22.35 -22.86
C LYS A 249 -11.41 21.80 -24.28
N GLU A 250 -12.60 21.85 -24.88
CA GLU A 250 -12.85 21.34 -26.24
C GLU A 250 -11.88 21.91 -27.29
N GLN A 251 -11.46 23.18 -27.12
CA GLN A 251 -10.51 23.85 -28.00
C GLN A 251 -9.09 23.24 -27.99
N TYR A 252 -8.71 22.53 -26.92
CA TYR A 252 -7.40 21.89 -26.75
C TYR A 252 -7.47 20.36 -26.79
N LYS A 253 -8.61 19.76 -27.14
CA LYS A 253 -8.82 18.29 -27.13
C LYS A 253 -7.85 17.47 -27.99
N ASN A 254 -7.18 18.14 -28.94
CA ASN A 254 -6.22 17.54 -29.86
C ASN A 254 -4.77 17.63 -29.34
N GLU A 255 -4.53 18.35 -28.24
CA GLU A 255 -3.22 18.45 -27.62
C GLU A 255 -3.03 17.30 -26.62
N THR A 256 -1.81 16.76 -26.55
CA THR A 256 -1.42 15.86 -25.46
C THR A 256 -0.89 16.72 -24.31
N LEU A 257 -1.71 16.90 -23.28
CA LEU A 257 -1.37 17.69 -22.10
C LEU A 257 -0.92 16.79 -20.95
N PHE A 258 0.11 17.22 -20.24
CA PHE A 258 0.71 16.53 -19.10
C PHE A 258 0.31 17.19 -17.78
N ALA A 259 0.51 16.50 -16.65
CA ALA A 259 0.17 17.04 -15.32
C ALA A 259 0.85 18.39 -15.04
N ARG A 260 2.06 18.62 -15.57
CA ARG A 260 2.73 19.93 -15.50
C ARG A 260 1.98 21.03 -16.25
N ASP A 261 1.38 20.72 -17.39
CA ASP A 261 0.67 21.71 -18.21
C ASP A 261 -0.60 22.17 -17.51
N GLN A 262 -1.19 21.34 -16.64
CA GLN A 262 -2.30 21.75 -15.77
C GLN A 262 -1.87 22.81 -14.74
N LYS A 263 -0.62 22.76 -14.26
CA LYS A 263 -0.05 23.74 -13.32
C LYS A 263 0.43 25.01 -14.05
N GLU A 264 1.06 24.85 -15.21
CA GLU A 264 1.60 25.96 -16.02
C GLU A 264 0.52 26.70 -16.82
N HIS A 265 -0.53 25.99 -17.26
CA HIS A 265 -1.59 26.48 -18.14
C HIS A 265 -3.00 26.09 -17.66
N PRO A 266 -3.42 26.51 -16.45
CA PRO A 266 -4.74 26.17 -15.90
C PRO A 266 -5.89 26.67 -16.79
N GLU A 267 -5.68 27.71 -17.61
CA GLU A 267 -6.66 28.22 -18.57
C GLU A 267 -7.08 27.21 -19.64
N LYS A 268 -6.31 26.13 -19.84
CA LYS A 268 -6.63 25.04 -20.79
C LYS A 268 -7.67 24.06 -20.25
N PHE A 269 -8.02 24.15 -18.98
CA PHE A 269 -8.87 23.19 -18.30
C PHE A 269 -10.14 23.86 -17.76
N ASP A 270 -11.22 23.09 -17.71
CA ASP A 270 -12.45 23.39 -16.97
C ASP A 270 -12.46 22.56 -15.69
N GLU A 271 -12.81 23.17 -14.55
CA GLU A 271 -13.09 22.44 -13.32
C GLU A 271 -14.52 21.89 -13.36
N ILE A 272 -14.66 20.58 -13.19
CA ILE A 272 -15.96 19.90 -13.21
C ILE A 272 -16.19 19.23 -11.87
N ALA A 273 -17.37 19.47 -11.29
CA ALA A 273 -17.76 18.87 -10.03
C ALA A 273 -17.78 17.33 -10.12
N ASN A 274 -17.30 16.69 -9.06
CA ASN A 274 -17.16 15.24 -8.96
C ASN A 274 -17.76 14.76 -7.63
N GLU A 275 -18.06 13.47 -7.55
CA GLU A 275 -18.63 12.88 -6.34
C GLU A 275 -17.55 12.51 -5.32
N VAL A 276 -17.76 12.92 -4.07
CA VAL A 276 -17.01 12.35 -2.95
C VAL A 276 -17.60 10.97 -2.65
N TRP A 277 -16.75 9.97 -2.50
CA TRP A 277 -17.20 8.60 -2.30
C TRP A 277 -17.38 8.29 -0.83
N TYR A 278 -16.39 8.69 -0.05
CA TYR A 278 -16.32 8.39 1.35
C TYR A 278 -16.03 9.63 2.18
N ALA A 279 -16.72 9.73 3.30
CA ALA A 279 -16.42 10.64 4.38
C ALA A 279 -16.31 9.85 5.68
N GLY A 280 -15.26 10.14 6.44
CA GLY A 280 -14.99 9.55 7.75
C GLY A 280 -15.03 10.63 8.82
N ALA A 281 -15.48 10.27 10.02
CA ALA A 281 -15.42 11.14 11.19
C ALA A 281 -15.15 10.33 12.46
N ALA A 282 -14.39 10.89 13.38
CA ALA A 282 -14.16 10.31 14.70
C ALA A 282 -13.92 11.38 15.77
N LEU A 283 -14.14 11.01 17.03
CA LEU A 283 -13.56 11.70 18.17
C LEU A 283 -12.12 11.24 18.34
N VAL A 284 -11.21 12.21 18.46
CA VAL A 284 -9.77 11.97 18.60
C VAL A 284 -9.20 12.73 19.79
N ASN A 285 -8.07 12.24 20.31
CA ASN A 285 -7.28 12.99 21.29
C ASN A 285 -6.40 14.05 20.59
N GLU A 286 -5.59 14.79 21.35
CA GLU A 286 -4.72 15.84 20.81
C GLU A 286 -3.67 15.32 19.82
N ASP A 287 -3.21 14.07 20.00
CA ASP A 287 -2.27 13.39 19.10
C ASP A 287 -2.93 12.85 17.81
N GLY A 288 -4.27 12.81 17.76
CA GLY A 288 -5.02 12.23 16.64
C GLY A 288 -5.29 10.73 16.74
N GLU A 289 -5.12 10.13 17.92
CA GLU A 289 -5.56 8.77 18.19
C GLU A 289 -7.08 8.72 18.28
N VAL A 290 -7.67 7.65 17.73
CA VAL A 290 -9.13 7.50 17.67
C VAL A 290 -9.68 7.05 19.02
N GLU A 291 -10.43 7.91 19.68
CA GLU A 291 -11.18 7.57 20.90
C GLU A 291 -12.51 6.89 20.57
N LYS A 292 -13.23 7.41 19.55
CA LYS A 292 -14.52 6.88 19.13
C LYS A 292 -14.80 7.17 17.65
N ASN A 293 -15.10 6.13 16.89
CA ASN A 293 -15.55 6.30 15.50
C ASN A 293 -16.98 6.84 15.46
N LEU A 294 -17.25 7.81 14.59
CA LEU A 294 -18.58 8.36 14.38
C LEU A 294 -19.20 7.75 13.13
N GLU A 295 -20.52 7.57 13.18
CA GLU A 295 -21.25 7.02 12.04
C GLU A 295 -21.46 8.13 11.01
N VAL A 296 -21.00 7.91 9.77
CA VAL A 296 -21.17 8.85 8.65
C VAL A 296 -22.02 8.21 7.57
N THR A 297 -23.11 8.87 7.18
CA THR A 297 -24.08 8.38 6.19
C THR A 297 -24.28 9.41 5.08
N TYR A 298 -24.48 8.97 3.84
CA TYR A 298 -24.81 9.89 2.74
C TYR A 298 -26.21 10.49 2.95
N ALA A 299 -26.34 11.80 2.77
CA ALA A 299 -27.56 12.56 3.03
C ALA A 299 -28.05 13.39 1.82
N GLY A 300 -27.34 13.35 0.69
CA GLY A 300 -27.74 14.02 -0.56
C GLY A 300 -28.90 13.33 -1.30
N GLU A 301 -29.21 13.75 -2.53
CA GLU A 301 -30.29 13.14 -3.34
C GLU A 301 -29.86 11.84 -4.03
N GLY A 302 -30.81 10.93 -4.24
CA GLY A 302 -30.53 9.64 -4.85
C GLY A 302 -29.87 8.63 -3.91
N GLN A 303 -29.52 7.46 -4.46
CA GLN A 303 -28.92 6.33 -3.75
C GLN A 303 -28.04 5.50 -4.68
N GLY A 304 -26.97 4.96 -4.09
CA GLY A 304 -26.03 4.08 -4.76
C GLY A 304 -25.39 4.68 -6.01
N ARG A 305 -25.47 3.99 -7.15
CA ARG A 305 -25.01 4.52 -8.46
C ARG A 305 -25.77 5.75 -8.98
N ASN A 306 -26.90 6.10 -8.35
CA ASN A 306 -27.74 7.24 -8.74
C ASN A 306 -27.64 8.39 -7.73
N ARG A 307 -26.52 8.51 -7.01
CA ARG A 307 -26.23 9.70 -6.19
C ARG A 307 -26.26 10.94 -7.07
N LYS A 308 -26.56 12.07 -6.43
CA LYS A 308 -26.55 13.37 -7.09
C LYS A 308 -25.78 14.36 -6.25
N LEU A 309 -25.03 15.20 -6.94
CA LEU A 309 -24.49 16.42 -6.38
C LEU A 309 -25.63 17.42 -6.15
N ASP A 310 -25.47 18.29 -5.16
CA ASP A 310 -26.38 19.42 -4.99
C ASP A 310 -26.19 20.47 -6.11
N LYS A 311 -27.00 21.53 -6.06
CA LYS A 311 -26.96 22.64 -7.03
C LYS A 311 -25.60 23.35 -7.14
N ASP A 312 -24.75 23.24 -6.12
CA ASP A 312 -23.45 23.91 -6.01
C ASP A 312 -22.29 22.92 -6.28
N GLY A 313 -22.63 21.67 -6.63
CA GLY A 313 -21.68 20.60 -6.95
C GLY A 313 -21.14 19.87 -5.71
N ASN A 314 -21.84 19.90 -4.58
CA ASN A 314 -21.37 19.28 -3.35
C ASN A 314 -21.99 17.90 -3.10
N THR A 315 -21.27 17.09 -2.34
CA THR A 315 -21.75 15.86 -1.71
C THR A 315 -22.08 16.12 -0.25
N ILE A 316 -23.25 15.65 0.19
CA ILE A 316 -23.78 15.93 1.54
C ILE A 316 -23.80 14.63 2.36
N TYR A 317 -23.26 14.69 3.57
CA TYR A 317 -23.23 13.62 4.55
C TYR A 317 -23.83 14.06 5.89
N GLU A 318 -24.22 13.08 6.70
CA GLU A 318 -24.71 13.25 8.06
C GLU A 318 -23.87 12.39 9.01
N ILE A 319 -23.27 13.03 10.01
CA ILE A 319 -22.48 12.41 11.07
C ILE A 319 -23.37 12.25 12.31
N LYS A 320 -23.39 11.05 12.90
CA LYS A 320 -24.20 10.68 14.06
C LYS A 320 -23.37 10.13 15.19
N GLY A 321 -23.91 10.22 16.40
CA GLY A 321 -23.34 9.57 17.60
C GLY A 321 -22.19 10.34 18.25
N ALA A 322 -22.03 11.63 17.91
CA ALA A 322 -21.03 12.51 18.49
C ALA A 322 -21.24 12.75 19.99
N GLY A 323 -22.51 12.89 20.42
CA GLY A 323 -22.86 13.12 21.82
C GLY A 323 -22.42 14.51 22.30
N ASP A 324 -22.00 14.60 23.57
CA ASP A 324 -21.43 15.82 24.11
C ASP A 324 -20.04 16.09 23.52
N LEU A 325 -19.86 17.27 22.91
CA LEU A 325 -18.62 17.68 22.24
C LEU A 325 -17.74 18.59 23.07
N ARG A 326 -18.17 19.03 24.26
CA ARG A 326 -17.37 19.91 25.14
C ARG A 326 -15.97 19.33 25.38
N GLY A 327 -14.95 20.12 25.06
CA GLY A 327 -13.53 19.76 25.20
C GLY A 327 -13.00 18.70 24.25
N LYS A 328 -13.83 18.18 23.34
CA LYS A 328 -13.44 17.11 22.43
C LYS A 328 -12.96 17.64 21.10
N ILE A 329 -12.25 16.79 20.37
CA ILE A 329 -11.79 17.05 19.01
C ILE A 329 -12.51 16.09 18.06
N ILE A 330 -13.20 16.64 17.07
CA ILE A 330 -13.72 15.88 15.93
C ILE A 330 -12.68 15.95 14.81
N GLU A 331 -12.25 14.80 14.31
CA GLU A 331 -11.49 14.70 13.05
C GLU A 331 -12.44 14.28 11.93
N VAL A 332 -12.36 14.95 10.78
CA VAL A 332 -13.14 14.65 9.57
C VAL A 332 -12.20 14.50 8.38
N ILE A 333 -12.49 13.48 7.57
CA ILE A 333 -11.84 13.25 6.27
C ILE A 333 -12.88 12.97 5.19
N ALA A 334 -12.46 13.17 3.94
CA ALA A 334 -13.18 12.89 2.72
C ALA A 334 -12.21 12.25 1.72
N LEU A 335 -12.74 11.36 0.89
CA LEU A 335 -12.02 10.61 -0.13
C LEU A 335 -12.88 10.51 -1.38
N ASP A 336 -12.27 10.77 -2.52
CA ASP A 336 -12.89 10.66 -3.83
C ASP A 336 -12.78 9.23 -4.41
N GLY A 337 -13.17 9.09 -5.68
CA GLY A 337 -13.04 7.83 -6.42
C GLY A 337 -11.65 7.47 -6.93
N SER A 338 -10.75 8.44 -6.92
CA SER A 338 -9.40 8.36 -7.47
C SER A 338 -8.34 8.13 -6.39
N SER A 339 -8.81 8.00 -5.14
CA SER A 339 -8.04 7.81 -3.93
C SER A 339 -7.28 9.05 -3.43
N ASN A 340 -7.81 10.23 -3.74
CA ASN A 340 -7.34 11.50 -3.18
C ASN A 340 -8.05 11.81 -1.87
N PHE A 341 -7.27 12.10 -0.84
CA PHE A 341 -7.80 12.48 0.47
C PHE A 341 -7.82 13.99 0.64
N THR A 342 -8.86 14.50 1.30
CA THR A 342 -8.79 15.84 1.89
C THR A 342 -7.64 15.91 2.90
N LYS A 343 -7.11 17.12 3.09
CA LYS A 343 -6.27 17.42 4.27
C LYS A 343 -7.05 17.13 5.56
N ILE A 344 -6.37 16.64 6.58
CA ILE A 344 -6.95 16.37 7.90
C ILE A 344 -7.67 17.64 8.41
N HIS A 345 -8.95 17.53 8.74
CA HIS A 345 -9.72 18.62 9.35
C HIS A 345 -10.06 18.25 10.79
N ARG A 346 -9.37 18.87 11.76
CA ARG A 346 -9.66 18.72 13.19
C ARG A 346 -10.42 19.93 13.73
N ILE A 347 -11.44 19.68 14.53
CA ILE A 347 -12.31 20.70 15.11
C ILE A 347 -12.33 20.51 16.62
N LYS A 348 -11.69 21.43 17.34
CA LYS A 348 -11.63 21.43 18.81
C LYS A 348 -12.73 22.31 19.39
N PHE A 349 -13.51 21.75 20.29
CA PHE A 349 -14.53 22.47 21.06
C PHE A 349 -13.95 22.95 22.38
N ALA A 350 -14.38 24.12 22.85
CA ALA A 350 -14.04 24.59 24.18
C ALA A 350 -14.61 23.66 25.27
N ASP A 351 -13.88 23.53 26.38
CA ASP A 351 -14.29 22.69 27.52
C ASP A 351 -15.53 23.23 28.25
N HIS A 352 -15.69 24.56 28.22
CA HIS A 352 -16.74 25.27 28.93
C HIS A 352 -17.40 26.31 28.04
N ALA A 353 -18.67 26.59 28.33
CA ALA A 353 -19.39 27.68 27.71
C ALA A 353 -18.89 29.03 28.23
N ASP A 354 -18.98 30.06 27.39
CA ASP A 354 -18.73 31.44 27.80
C ASP A 354 -19.85 31.99 28.71
N GLU A 355 -19.73 33.24 29.13
CA GLU A 355 -20.71 33.92 29.98
C GLU A 355 -22.12 34.00 29.36
N LYS A 356 -22.24 33.82 28.03
CA LYS A 356 -23.51 33.80 27.29
C LYS A 356 -24.06 32.37 27.11
N GLY A 357 -23.38 31.37 27.67
CA GLY A 357 -23.75 29.96 27.52
C GLY A 357 -23.41 29.38 26.14
N MET A 358 -22.43 29.94 25.44
CA MET A 358 -22.00 29.51 24.11
C MET A 358 -20.66 28.78 24.16
N ILE A 359 -20.57 27.62 23.52
CA ILE A 359 -19.33 26.86 23.34
C ILE A 359 -18.75 27.21 21.97
N SER A 360 -17.54 27.76 21.96
CA SER A 360 -16.81 28.04 20.71
C SER A 360 -16.13 26.78 20.19
N TYR A 361 -16.02 26.67 18.87
CA TYR A 361 -15.24 25.60 18.21
C TYR A 361 -14.32 26.17 17.13
N TYR A 362 -13.16 25.53 16.97
CA TYR A 362 -12.04 26.04 16.20
C TYR A 362 -11.50 25.00 15.23
N LEU A 363 -11.11 25.44 14.04
CA LEU A 363 -10.33 24.63 13.12
C LEU A 363 -8.89 24.53 13.64
N VAL A 364 -8.45 23.30 13.85
CA VAL A 364 -7.11 22.97 14.33
C VAL A 364 -6.31 22.43 13.16
N ASP A 365 -5.23 23.11 12.85
CA ASP A 365 -4.17 22.59 11.99
C ASP A 365 -3.08 22.02 12.92
N PRO A 366 -2.80 20.70 12.90
CA PRO A 366 -1.84 20.08 13.80
C PRO A 366 -0.41 20.65 13.65
N ASP A 367 -0.11 21.30 12.52
CA ASP A 367 1.19 21.93 12.27
C ASP A 367 1.25 23.41 12.70
N GLN A 368 0.16 23.96 13.28
CA GLN A 368 0.09 25.36 13.71
C GLN A 368 -0.12 25.50 15.23
N ASP A 369 0.44 26.57 15.77
CA ASP A 369 0.26 26.97 17.17
C ASP A 369 -1.23 27.20 17.50
N SER A 370 -1.68 26.70 18.65
CA SER A 370 -3.06 26.86 19.17
C SER A 370 -3.59 28.30 19.21
N SER A 371 -2.69 29.28 19.35
CA SER A 371 -3.03 30.71 19.30
C SER A 371 -3.49 31.19 17.92
N LYS A 372 -3.26 30.40 16.87
CA LYS A 372 -3.64 30.68 15.48
C LYS A 372 -4.87 29.93 15.01
N TYR A 373 -5.49 29.11 15.89
CA TYR A 373 -6.68 28.35 15.51
C TYR A 373 -7.81 29.27 15.08
N GLN A 374 -8.36 28.99 13.90
CA GLN A 374 -9.42 29.79 13.33
C GLN A 374 -10.74 29.42 14.01
N LYS A 375 -11.36 30.40 14.69
CA LYS A 375 -12.71 30.21 15.24
C LYS A 375 -13.70 29.99 14.10
N LEU A 376 -14.36 28.84 14.10
CA LEU A 376 -15.35 28.46 13.08
C LEU A 376 -16.76 28.90 13.47
N GLY A 377 -17.09 28.86 14.77
CA GLY A 377 -18.41 29.28 15.23
C GLY A 377 -18.64 29.02 16.71
N GLU A 378 -19.91 29.11 17.10
CA GLU A 378 -20.40 28.93 18.46
C GLU A 378 -21.68 28.09 18.47
N ILE A 379 -21.90 27.35 19.56
CA ILE A 379 -23.10 26.57 19.79
C ILE A 379 -23.56 26.69 21.24
N ALA A 380 -24.86 26.88 21.45
CA ALA A 380 -25.42 27.01 22.79
C ALA A 380 -25.26 25.71 23.59
N GLU A 381 -24.77 25.83 24.82
CA GLU A 381 -24.56 24.70 25.74
C GLU A 381 -25.85 23.91 25.99
N SER A 382 -27.01 24.59 25.95
CA SER A 382 -28.32 23.97 26.07
C SER A 382 -28.58 22.84 25.07
N LYS A 383 -27.94 22.87 23.88
CA LYS A 383 -28.07 21.82 22.86
C LYS A 383 -27.38 20.51 23.25
N PHE A 384 -26.51 20.53 24.28
CA PHE A 384 -25.86 19.32 24.80
C PHE A 384 -26.54 18.76 26.06
N LYS A 385 -27.48 19.49 26.68
CA LYS A 385 -28.08 19.12 27.99
C LYS A 385 -28.91 17.83 27.98
N HIS A 386 -29.36 17.38 26.81
CA HIS A 386 -30.11 16.13 26.65
C HIS A 386 -29.30 15.03 25.94
N LEU A 387 -28.03 15.32 25.60
CA LEU A 387 -27.11 14.37 25.02
C LEU A 387 -26.42 13.64 26.16
N GLU A 388 -27.13 12.68 26.77
CA GLU A 388 -26.46 11.73 27.63
C GLU A 388 -25.31 11.08 26.86
N ASN A 389 -24.18 10.87 27.53
CA ASN A 389 -23.21 9.87 27.10
C ASN A 389 -23.92 8.51 27.16
N ARG A 390 -24.71 8.17 26.13
CA ARG A 390 -25.13 6.78 25.93
C ARG A 390 -23.85 5.97 25.75
N LYS A 391 -23.40 5.36 26.85
CA LYS A 391 -22.89 4.00 26.78
C LYS A 391 -23.98 3.24 26.05
N GLU A 392 -23.73 2.83 24.81
CA GLU A 392 -24.58 1.82 24.19
C GLU A 392 -24.51 0.61 25.12
N ASP A 393 -25.61 0.37 25.85
CA ASP A 393 -25.84 -0.87 26.56
C ASP A 393 -25.70 -1.99 25.53
N SER A 394 -24.57 -2.67 25.63
CA SER A 394 -24.50 -4.13 25.71
C SER A 394 -25.86 -4.79 25.50
N LEU A 395 -26.05 -5.32 24.29
CA LEU A 395 -26.95 -6.45 24.11
C LEU A 395 -26.46 -7.55 25.05
N LYS A 396 -27.26 -7.78 26.10
CA LYS A 396 -27.12 -8.78 27.13
C LYS A 396 -26.44 -10.06 26.63
N LYS A 397 -25.28 -10.38 27.20
CA LYS A 397 -25.00 -11.73 27.65
C LYS A 397 -25.08 -11.69 29.17
N ASP A 398 -26.07 -12.38 29.71
CA ASP A 398 -26.39 -12.41 31.12
C ASP A 398 -25.19 -12.87 31.97
N ALA A 399 -25.02 -12.14 33.08
CA ALA A 399 -24.54 -12.51 34.42
C ALA A 399 -23.29 -13.40 34.52
N THR A 400 -22.20 -12.97 35.15
CA THR A 400 -22.14 -12.50 36.53
C THR A 400 -20.97 -11.55 36.77
N GLU A 401 -21.21 -10.52 37.57
CA GLU A 401 -20.21 -9.62 38.14
C GLU A 401 -19.10 -10.40 38.84
N VAL A 402 -17.85 -10.12 38.44
CA VAL A 402 -16.74 -10.03 39.39
C VAL A 402 -16.02 -8.73 39.06
N GLU A 403 -15.74 -8.00 40.13
CA GLU A 403 -15.20 -6.65 40.22
C GLU A 403 -14.05 -6.37 39.25
N HIS A 404 -13.97 -5.12 38.78
CA HIS A 404 -12.76 -4.57 38.17
C HIS A 404 -11.63 -4.59 39.20
N HIS A 405 -10.89 -5.70 39.25
CA HIS A 405 -9.48 -5.59 39.50
C HIS A 405 -8.86 -4.88 38.30
N GLN A 406 -8.10 -3.82 38.58
CA GLN A 406 -6.93 -3.54 37.77
C GLN A 406 -6.15 -4.84 37.73
N ASP A 407 -6.28 -5.60 36.64
CA ASP A 407 -5.27 -6.58 36.29
C ASP A 407 -4.04 -5.73 35.96
N ASN A 408 -3.21 -5.50 37.00
CA ASN A 408 -1.78 -5.39 36.79
C ASN A 408 -1.44 -6.43 35.73
N GLU A 409 -0.97 -6.00 34.57
CA GLU A 409 -0.26 -6.89 33.66
C GLU A 409 0.83 -7.53 34.49
N GLU A 410 0.62 -8.79 34.91
CA GLU A 410 1.64 -9.57 35.57
C GLU A 410 2.79 -9.67 34.57
N ALA A 411 3.84 -8.89 34.83
CA ALA A 411 5.15 -9.13 34.28
C ALA A 411 5.44 -10.62 34.48
N THR A 412 5.57 -11.35 33.38
CA THR A 412 5.94 -12.75 33.41
C THR A 412 7.34 -12.84 34.05
N GLU A 413 7.40 -13.29 35.31
CA GLU A 413 8.67 -13.48 36.04
C GLU A 413 9.56 -14.55 35.37
N GLU A 414 8.98 -15.40 34.51
CA GLU A 414 9.71 -16.39 33.72
C GLU A 414 10.29 -15.81 32.43
N LYS A 415 11.58 -16.03 32.22
CA LYS A 415 12.33 -15.60 31.02
C LYS A 415 11.68 -16.16 29.74
N SER A 416 11.30 -15.28 28.82
CA SER A 416 10.79 -15.66 27.51
C SER A 416 11.81 -16.52 26.75
N SER A 417 11.35 -17.56 26.08
CA SER A 417 12.20 -18.48 25.34
C SER A 417 11.84 -18.50 23.87
N PHE A 418 12.86 -18.49 23.00
CA PHE A 418 12.70 -18.47 21.55
C PHE A 418 13.18 -19.82 20.98
N THR A 419 12.29 -20.53 20.30
CA THR A 419 12.58 -21.85 19.71
C THR A 419 12.16 -21.88 18.25
N ILE A 420 12.97 -22.48 17.38
CA ILE A 420 12.64 -22.68 15.97
C ILE A 420 12.35 -24.16 15.72
N ASN A 421 11.31 -24.44 14.94
CA ASN A 421 10.97 -25.78 14.52
C ASN A 421 11.88 -26.20 13.35
N LYS A 422 12.91 -26.99 13.64
CA LYS A 422 13.88 -27.47 12.63
C LYS A 422 13.30 -28.49 11.64
N ASP A 423 12.17 -29.14 11.94
CA ASP A 423 11.57 -30.13 11.04
C ASP A 423 10.84 -29.47 9.86
N ILE A 424 10.39 -28.22 10.04
CA ILE A 424 9.68 -27.43 9.03
C ILE A 424 10.59 -26.34 8.47
N SER A 425 11.41 -25.72 9.32
CA SER A 425 12.28 -24.63 8.88
C SER A 425 13.44 -25.13 8.03
N THR A 426 13.79 -24.38 7.00
CA THR A 426 14.93 -24.68 6.12
C THR A 426 16.25 -24.22 6.74
N ILE A 427 16.57 -24.74 7.93
CA ILE A 427 17.78 -24.41 8.70
C ILE A 427 18.54 -25.70 9.00
N ARG A 428 19.85 -25.68 8.78
CA ARG A 428 20.77 -26.77 9.15
C ARG A 428 21.70 -26.34 10.27
N ASP A 429 22.34 -27.32 10.89
CA ASP A 429 23.36 -27.06 11.90
C ASP A 429 24.60 -26.39 11.30
N PHE A 430 25.32 -25.70 12.17
CA PHE A 430 26.51 -24.92 11.83
C PHE A 430 27.74 -25.83 11.68
N GLU A 431 28.45 -25.70 10.55
CA GLU A 431 29.65 -26.47 10.21
C GLU A 431 30.88 -25.56 10.08
N SER A 432 32.09 -26.13 10.11
CA SER A 432 33.34 -25.35 9.97
C SER A 432 33.45 -24.60 8.63
N LYS A 433 32.73 -25.05 7.59
CA LYS A 433 32.68 -24.35 6.29
C LYS A 433 31.92 -23.02 6.33
N ASP A 434 31.12 -22.80 7.38
CA ASP A 434 30.28 -21.61 7.53
C ASP A 434 30.99 -20.48 8.29
N LEU A 435 32.24 -20.67 8.70
CA LEU A 435 33.04 -19.69 9.42
C LEU A 435 33.43 -18.53 8.50
N LYS A 436 33.14 -17.31 8.94
CA LYS A 436 33.53 -16.11 8.19
C LYS A 436 34.99 -15.78 8.39
N LYS A 437 35.61 -15.22 7.34
CA LYS A 437 36.88 -14.50 7.45
C LYS A 437 36.57 -13.06 7.83
N LEU A 438 37.02 -12.67 9.00
CA LEU A 438 36.92 -11.30 9.51
C LEU A 438 38.25 -10.59 9.25
N ILE A 439 38.20 -9.29 8.97
CA ILE A 439 39.41 -8.47 8.93
C ILE A 439 39.92 -8.36 10.37
N LYS A 440 41.16 -8.78 10.60
CA LYS A 440 41.80 -8.75 11.90
C LYS A 440 41.97 -7.29 12.33
N LYS A 441 41.60 -6.95 13.56
CA LYS A 441 41.78 -5.59 14.09
C LYS A 441 43.26 -5.30 14.27
N LYS A 442 43.71 -4.13 13.81
CA LYS A 442 45.09 -3.65 13.95
C LYS A 442 45.08 -2.43 14.87
N PHE A 443 46.09 -2.28 15.72
CA PHE A 443 46.15 -1.20 16.70
C PHE A 443 47.47 -0.43 16.62
N ARG A 444 47.44 0.87 16.97
CA ARG A 444 48.61 1.74 17.15
C ARG A 444 48.63 2.37 18.54
N GLU A 445 49.82 2.68 19.03
CA GLU A 445 49.96 3.56 20.20
C GLU A 445 49.93 5.02 19.74
N VAL A 446 49.11 5.82 20.40
CA VAL A 446 49.04 7.28 20.22
C VAL A 446 49.17 7.96 21.58
N ASP A 447 49.74 9.17 21.60
CA ASP A 447 49.92 9.93 22.83
C ASP A 447 48.55 10.31 23.41
N ASP A 448 48.41 10.15 24.72
CA ASP A 448 47.20 10.47 25.48
C ASP A 448 47.57 11.33 26.68
N PHE A 449 47.21 12.61 26.62
CA PHE A 449 47.49 13.58 27.67
C PHE A 449 46.60 13.41 28.92
N THR A 450 45.71 12.41 28.92
CA THR A 450 44.80 12.09 30.03
C THR A 450 45.10 10.76 30.71
N SER A 451 45.94 9.89 30.13
CA SER A 451 46.32 8.61 30.73
C SER A 451 47.60 8.74 31.58
N GLU A 452 47.70 7.99 32.69
CA GLU A 452 48.87 8.02 33.58
C GLU A 452 50.19 7.60 32.87
N THR A 453 50.09 6.84 31.79
CA THR A 453 51.24 6.36 31.00
C THR A 453 51.60 7.28 29.82
N GLY A 454 50.79 8.32 29.55
CA GLY A 454 50.98 9.26 28.44
C GLY A 454 50.65 8.68 27.05
N LYS A 455 50.14 7.45 26.98
CA LYS A 455 49.82 6.73 25.75
C LYS A 455 48.49 5.99 25.86
N ARG A 456 47.81 5.81 24.72
CA ARG A 456 46.64 4.94 24.57
C ARG A 456 46.74 4.12 23.29
N THR A 457 46.06 2.98 23.28
CA THR A 457 45.95 2.12 22.10
C THR A 457 44.73 2.52 21.29
N GLU A 458 44.92 2.83 20.02
CA GLU A 458 43.87 3.21 19.07
C GLU A 458 43.79 2.16 17.95
N GLU A 459 42.57 1.77 17.55
CA GLU A 459 42.35 0.87 16.41
C GLU A 459 42.59 1.62 15.10
N TYR A 460 43.34 1.03 14.17
CA TYR A 460 43.51 1.59 12.84
C TYR A 460 42.18 1.58 12.09
N ASP A 461 41.84 2.70 11.46
CA ASP A 461 40.69 2.81 10.55
C ASP A 461 40.96 2.08 9.23
N TYR A 462 39.99 2.08 8.33
CA TYR A 462 40.09 1.44 7.02
C TYR A 462 40.15 2.46 5.88
N LYS A 463 40.86 2.13 4.80
CA LYS A 463 40.71 2.79 3.50
C LYS A 463 39.60 2.12 2.72
N TYR A 464 38.82 2.95 2.04
CA TYR A 464 37.70 2.53 1.21
C TYR A 464 37.98 2.84 -0.26
N ASP A 465 37.49 2.00 -1.17
CA ASP A 465 37.40 2.33 -2.59
C ASP A 465 36.23 3.29 -2.88
N ASP A 466 36.11 3.74 -4.13
CA ASP A 466 35.03 4.64 -4.60
C ASP A 466 33.61 4.04 -4.46
N LYS A 467 33.51 2.74 -4.13
CA LYS A 467 32.26 2.02 -3.89
C LYS A 467 32.02 1.73 -2.40
N GLY A 468 32.88 2.25 -1.52
CA GLY A 468 32.78 2.07 -0.07
C GLY A 468 33.26 0.71 0.44
N ASN A 469 34.00 -0.08 -0.36
CA ASN A 469 34.57 -1.36 0.10
C ASN A 469 35.93 -1.15 0.76
N ILE A 470 36.20 -1.88 1.85
CA ILE A 470 37.48 -1.84 2.56
C ILE A 470 38.58 -2.46 1.69
N ILE A 471 39.69 -1.73 1.49
CA ILE A 471 40.81 -2.16 0.63
C ILE A 471 42.15 -2.28 1.36
N ALA A 472 42.35 -1.55 2.46
CA ALA A 472 43.57 -1.54 3.28
C ALA A 472 43.26 -0.94 4.66
N TYR A 473 44.19 -1.04 5.61
CA TYR A 473 44.15 -0.17 6.79
C TYR A 473 44.47 1.28 6.38
N ASP A 474 44.03 2.26 7.18
CA ASP A 474 44.29 3.71 7.01
C ASP A 474 45.79 4.05 6.85
N ASP A 475 46.69 3.27 7.45
CA ASP A 475 48.14 3.37 7.29
C ASP A 475 48.68 2.85 5.94
N GLY A 476 47.81 2.27 5.10
CA GLY A 476 48.14 1.73 3.79
C GLY A 476 48.65 0.29 3.80
N SER A 477 48.72 -0.38 4.97
CA SER A 477 49.08 -1.78 5.05
C SER A 477 47.95 -2.70 4.57
N ALA A 478 48.32 -3.88 4.05
CA ALA A 478 47.36 -4.86 3.55
C ALA A 478 46.51 -5.44 4.68
N LEU A 479 45.23 -5.74 4.38
CA LEU A 479 44.29 -6.34 5.33
C LEU A 479 44.76 -7.73 5.76
N GLU A 480 44.84 -7.94 7.07
CA GLU A 480 45.00 -9.27 7.64
C GLU A 480 43.61 -9.85 7.95
N TYR A 481 43.48 -11.17 7.87
CA TYR A 481 42.21 -11.84 8.15
C TYR A 481 42.38 -12.89 9.24
N GLU A 482 41.38 -13.00 10.10
CA GLU A 482 41.22 -14.11 11.04
C GLU A 482 39.91 -14.84 10.75
N THR A 483 39.92 -16.15 10.94
CA THR A 483 38.70 -16.96 10.80
C THR A 483 38.01 -17.04 12.15
N GLU A 484 36.69 -16.90 12.17
CA GLU A 484 35.89 -17.14 13.37
C GLU A 484 36.23 -18.49 14.03
N LYS A 485 36.25 -18.54 15.37
CA LYS A 485 36.42 -19.82 16.08
C LYS A 485 35.09 -20.53 16.22
N LEU A 486 35.06 -21.80 15.83
CA LEU A 486 33.85 -22.63 15.80
C LEU A 486 33.11 -22.66 17.14
N ASP A 487 33.83 -22.85 18.24
CA ASP A 487 33.25 -22.98 19.58
C ASP A 487 32.65 -21.66 20.10
N GLU A 488 33.20 -20.52 19.68
CA GLU A 488 32.71 -19.20 20.07
C GLU A 488 31.44 -18.79 19.29
N ILE A 489 31.30 -19.25 18.05
CA ILE A 489 30.16 -18.90 17.18
C ILE A 489 28.97 -19.85 17.34
N LYS A 490 29.21 -21.15 17.56
CA LYS A 490 28.13 -22.13 17.77
C LYS A 490 27.20 -21.79 18.93
N SER A 491 27.69 -21.06 19.93
CA SER A 491 26.88 -20.58 21.07
C SER A 491 26.06 -19.31 20.75
N LYS A 492 26.38 -18.60 19.67
CA LYS A 492 25.79 -17.30 19.29
C LYS A 492 24.86 -17.37 18.10
N ILE A 493 24.98 -18.41 17.27
CA ILE A 493 24.19 -18.61 16.05
C ILE A 493 23.43 -19.92 16.19
N TYR A 494 22.12 -19.85 16.01
CA TYR A 494 21.19 -20.96 16.14
C TYR A 494 21.35 -22.01 15.04
N GLY A 495 21.63 -21.55 13.82
CA GLY A 495 21.83 -22.40 12.66
C GLY A 495 22.11 -21.59 11.40
N VAL A 496 22.32 -22.31 10.30
CA VAL A 496 22.58 -21.75 8.98
C VAL A 496 21.38 -22.01 8.08
N LEU A 497 20.90 -20.96 7.42
CA LEU A 497 19.81 -21.08 6.46
C LEU A 497 20.26 -21.91 5.26
N SER A 498 19.45 -22.92 4.90
CA SER A 498 19.67 -23.81 3.77
C SER A 498 18.49 -23.71 2.80
N PRO A 499 18.43 -22.67 1.95
CA PRO A 499 17.32 -22.43 1.04
C PRO A 499 17.23 -23.51 -0.06
N SER A 500 16.10 -23.52 -0.77
CA SER A 500 15.92 -24.31 -1.99
C SER A 500 16.90 -23.87 -3.09
N LYS A 501 16.98 -24.65 -4.18
CA LYS A 501 17.82 -24.29 -5.35
C LYS A 501 17.48 -22.91 -5.93
N ASP A 502 16.22 -22.51 -5.84
CA ASP A 502 15.72 -21.24 -6.35
C ASP A 502 15.78 -20.11 -5.29
N GLY A 503 16.33 -20.40 -4.11
CA GLY A 503 16.55 -19.42 -3.04
C GLY A 503 15.41 -19.29 -2.01
N HIS A 504 14.31 -20.05 -2.14
CA HIS A 504 13.18 -20.01 -1.22
C HIS A 504 13.51 -20.66 0.13
N PHE A 505 12.99 -20.09 1.21
CA PHE A 505 13.20 -20.59 2.56
C PHE A 505 12.00 -20.33 3.47
N GLU A 506 11.90 -21.13 4.53
CA GLU A 506 10.85 -21.04 5.54
C GLU A 506 11.46 -21.12 6.95
N ILE A 507 10.97 -20.28 7.87
CA ILE A 507 11.39 -20.27 9.28
C ILE A 507 10.13 -20.21 10.15
N LEU A 508 9.80 -21.34 10.76
CA LEU A 508 8.70 -21.46 11.70
C LEU A 508 9.25 -21.48 13.13
N GLY A 509 8.81 -20.54 13.97
CA GLY A 509 9.25 -20.45 15.35
C GLY A 509 8.13 -20.26 16.36
N LYS A 510 8.48 -20.50 17.63
CA LYS A 510 7.63 -20.42 18.81
C LYS A 510 8.34 -19.62 19.89
N ILE A 511 7.63 -18.67 20.48
CA ILE A 511 8.05 -17.88 21.62
C ILE A 511 7.09 -18.12 22.78
N SER A 512 7.61 -18.55 23.92
CA SER A 512 6.81 -18.76 25.13
C SER A 512 6.99 -17.59 26.10
N ASN A 513 6.01 -17.40 27.00
CA ASN A 513 6.00 -16.37 28.05
C ASN A 513 6.06 -14.95 27.50
N VAL A 514 5.15 -14.66 26.57
CA VAL A 514 4.95 -13.32 25.99
C VAL A 514 3.48 -12.92 26.07
N SER A 515 3.24 -11.62 26.12
CA SER A 515 1.90 -11.05 26.11
C SER A 515 1.23 -11.22 24.72
N LYS A 516 -0.06 -10.89 24.66
CA LYS A 516 -0.81 -10.85 23.40
C LYS A 516 -0.38 -9.70 22.48
N SER A 517 0.19 -8.62 23.03
CA SER A 517 0.64 -7.45 22.27
C SER A 517 2.05 -7.63 21.68
N ALA A 518 2.75 -8.69 22.06
CA ALA A 518 4.10 -8.96 21.59
C ALA A 518 4.19 -9.07 20.06
N LYS A 519 5.33 -8.65 19.51
CA LYS A 519 5.58 -8.65 18.06
C LYS A 519 6.94 -9.25 17.75
N VAL A 520 7.02 -10.05 16.69
CA VAL A 520 8.25 -10.73 16.27
C VAL A 520 8.87 -9.97 15.10
N TYR A 521 10.18 -9.84 15.09
CA TYR A 521 10.94 -9.11 14.08
C TYR A 521 12.11 -9.95 13.57
N TYR A 522 12.51 -9.71 12.33
CA TYR A 522 13.81 -10.12 11.80
C TYR A 522 14.59 -8.91 11.32
N GLY A 523 15.92 -8.96 11.35
CA GLY A 523 16.72 -7.79 10.98
C GLY A 523 18.22 -7.97 11.10
N ASN A 524 18.94 -6.90 10.81
CA ASN A 524 20.34 -6.73 11.19
C ASN A 524 20.44 -5.68 12.32
N ASN A 525 21.64 -5.20 12.64
CA ASN A 525 21.82 -4.21 13.71
C ASN A 525 21.30 -2.80 13.35
N TYR A 526 21.00 -2.54 12.08
CA TYR A 526 20.61 -1.22 11.57
C TYR A 526 19.12 -1.15 11.22
N LYS A 527 18.53 -2.26 10.76
CA LYS A 527 17.15 -2.32 10.31
C LYS A 527 16.49 -3.64 10.72
N SER A 528 15.24 -3.55 11.18
CA SER A 528 14.39 -4.69 11.55
C SER A 528 13.00 -4.55 10.93
N ILE A 529 12.40 -5.68 10.56
CA ILE A 529 11.10 -5.80 9.89
C ILE A 529 10.20 -6.72 10.71
N GLU A 530 8.96 -6.32 10.92
CA GLU A 530 7.96 -7.10 11.66
C GLU A 530 7.50 -8.31 10.86
N ILE A 531 7.48 -9.49 11.48
CA ILE A 531 6.85 -10.69 10.94
C ILE A 531 5.35 -10.62 11.22
N LYS A 532 4.56 -10.41 10.18
CA LYS A 532 3.09 -10.26 10.30
C LYS A 532 2.34 -11.59 10.47
N THR A 533 2.96 -12.68 10.07
CA THR A 533 2.43 -14.05 10.10
C THR A 533 2.63 -14.66 11.48
N THR A 534 1.91 -14.15 12.48
CA THR A 534 1.95 -14.63 13.87
C THR A 534 0.60 -15.17 14.32
N LYS A 535 0.62 -16.07 15.30
CA LYS A 535 -0.56 -16.60 15.99
C LYS A 535 -0.26 -16.68 17.48
N TYR A 536 -1.18 -16.18 18.30
CA TYR A 536 -1.05 -16.19 19.76
C TYR A 536 -2.01 -17.20 20.39
N ASP A 537 -1.52 -17.98 21.34
CA ASP A 537 -2.30 -18.85 22.22
C ASP A 537 -2.28 -18.28 23.64
N SER A 538 -3.44 -17.78 24.09
CA SER A 538 -3.61 -17.18 25.40
C SER A 538 -3.55 -18.18 26.55
N HIS A 539 -3.84 -19.46 26.32
CA HIS A 539 -3.77 -20.48 27.37
C HIS A 539 -2.32 -20.82 27.71
N SER A 540 -1.45 -20.89 26.71
CA SER A 540 -0.04 -21.22 26.86
C SER A 540 0.89 -20.00 26.83
N LYS A 541 0.34 -18.78 26.81
CA LYS A 541 1.06 -17.50 26.66
C LYS A 541 2.16 -17.57 25.59
N THR A 542 1.82 -18.18 24.45
CA THR A 542 2.78 -18.54 23.41
C THR A 542 2.42 -17.84 22.10
N MET A 543 3.42 -17.26 21.45
CA MET A 543 3.34 -16.79 20.07
C MET A 543 4.07 -17.73 19.11
N THR A 544 3.42 -18.12 18.01
CA THR A 544 4.07 -18.81 16.89
C THR A 544 4.17 -17.86 15.70
N PHE A 545 5.27 -17.91 14.95
CA PHE A 545 5.46 -17.12 13.73
C PHE A 545 5.95 -18.00 12.59
N ASP A 546 5.64 -17.60 11.36
CA ASP A 546 6.04 -18.31 10.14
C ASP A 546 6.58 -17.32 9.11
N LEU A 547 7.88 -17.36 8.81
CA LEU A 547 8.50 -16.50 7.79
C LEU A 547 8.82 -17.30 6.53
N TYR A 548 8.15 -16.99 5.43
CA TYR A 548 8.45 -17.49 4.09
C TYR A 548 9.03 -16.37 3.22
N ALA A 549 10.22 -16.57 2.64
CA ALA A 549 10.89 -15.56 1.81
C ALA A 549 11.91 -16.19 0.84
N ASN A 550 12.54 -15.38 -0.02
CA ASN A 550 13.65 -15.78 -0.87
C ASN A 550 14.94 -15.03 -0.49
N ILE A 551 16.09 -15.71 -0.49
CA ILE A 551 17.41 -15.10 -0.15
C ILE A 551 17.82 -13.96 -1.10
N ASN A 552 17.23 -13.91 -2.29
CA ASN A 552 17.49 -12.88 -3.28
C ASN A 552 16.64 -11.63 -3.08
N ASP A 553 15.61 -11.69 -2.23
CA ASP A 553 14.71 -10.57 -1.97
C ASP A 553 15.41 -9.46 -1.18
N ILE A 554 14.92 -8.24 -1.40
CA ILE A 554 15.26 -7.05 -0.63
C ILE A 554 13.95 -6.47 -0.11
N VAL A 555 13.67 -6.66 1.17
CA VAL A 555 12.44 -6.19 1.82
C VAL A 555 12.76 -4.90 2.56
N ASP A 556 12.11 -3.78 2.19
CA ASP A 556 12.41 -2.46 2.72
C ASP A 556 13.92 -2.13 2.73
N GLY A 557 14.67 -2.51 1.69
CA GLY A 557 16.12 -2.28 1.65
C GLY A 557 16.96 -3.21 2.56
N LEU A 558 16.36 -4.15 3.28
CA LEU A 558 17.05 -5.22 4.01
C LEU A 558 17.18 -6.45 3.12
N ALA A 559 18.42 -6.81 2.78
CA ALA A 559 18.72 -8.06 2.09
C ALA A 559 18.90 -9.22 3.08
N PHE A 560 18.52 -10.44 2.68
CA PHE A 560 18.77 -11.67 3.44
C PHE A 560 20.24 -12.11 3.32
N ALA A 561 21.13 -11.38 3.98
CA ALA A 561 22.58 -11.62 3.95
C ALA A 561 23.21 -11.47 5.34
N GLY A 562 24.32 -12.16 5.55
CA GLY A 562 25.08 -12.10 6.81
C GLY A 562 24.36 -12.80 7.97
N ASP A 563 24.56 -12.31 9.19
CA ASP A 563 23.91 -12.88 10.38
C ASP A 563 22.67 -12.08 10.71
N MET A 564 21.51 -12.71 10.60
CA MET A 564 20.22 -12.08 10.84
C MET A 564 19.72 -12.40 12.24
N ARG A 565 19.22 -11.35 12.90
CA ARG A 565 18.61 -11.41 14.22
C ARG A 565 17.12 -11.66 14.07
N PHE A 566 16.59 -12.54 14.90
CA PHE A 566 15.17 -12.79 15.07
C PHE A 566 14.85 -12.54 16.53
N PHE A 567 13.94 -11.61 16.82
CA PHE A 567 13.68 -11.20 18.19
C PHE A 567 12.22 -10.82 18.40
N VAL A 568 11.76 -10.94 19.64
CA VAL A 568 10.41 -10.51 20.05
C VAL A 568 10.50 -9.24 20.87
N LYS A 569 9.67 -8.26 20.55
CA LYS A 569 9.40 -7.11 21.42
C LYS A 569 8.08 -7.31 22.14
N ASP A 570 8.10 -7.14 23.45
CA ASP A 570 6.94 -7.16 24.32
C ASP A 570 7.06 -5.95 25.26
N ASP A 571 6.05 -5.09 25.26
CA ASP A 571 6.09 -3.76 25.90
C ASP A 571 7.35 -2.95 25.54
N ASP A 572 7.65 -2.90 24.24
CA ASP A 572 8.83 -2.26 23.66
C ASP A 572 10.21 -2.78 24.13
N GLN A 573 10.24 -3.82 24.96
CA GLN A 573 11.47 -4.48 25.40
C GLN A 573 11.74 -5.76 24.61
N ILE A 574 13.02 -5.99 24.25
CA ILE A 574 13.43 -7.26 23.64
C ILE A 574 13.44 -8.33 24.72
N LYS A 575 12.48 -9.26 24.68
CA LYS A 575 12.37 -10.34 25.68
C LYS A 575 13.16 -11.59 25.31
N ALA A 576 13.27 -11.88 24.02
CA ALA A 576 14.06 -13.00 23.51
C ALA A 576 14.62 -12.71 22.11
N GLU A 577 15.80 -13.25 21.82
CA GLU A 577 16.49 -13.11 20.54
C GLU A 577 17.21 -14.41 20.18
N THR A 578 17.26 -14.70 18.88
CA THR A 578 18.13 -15.70 18.28
C THR A 578 18.76 -15.15 16.99
N LYS A 579 19.81 -15.80 16.49
CA LYS A 579 20.50 -15.40 15.25
C LYS A 579 20.61 -16.56 14.28
N ILE A 580 20.36 -16.31 13.01
CA ILE A 580 20.50 -17.29 11.93
C ILE A 580 21.47 -16.73 10.90
N ARG A 581 22.42 -17.56 10.48
CA ARG A 581 23.37 -17.19 9.43
C ARG A 581 22.75 -17.43 8.06
N MET A 582 22.66 -16.39 7.24
CA MET A 582 22.24 -16.48 5.86
C MET A 582 23.37 -17.07 5.00
N PRO A 583 23.07 -17.79 3.90
CA PRO A 583 24.10 -18.28 3.00
C PRO A 583 24.91 -17.12 2.41
N GLU A 584 26.18 -17.37 2.10
CA GLU A 584 26.95 -16.40 1.32
C GLU A 584 26.29 -16.23 -0.05
N LYS A 585 25.94 -14.98 -0.39
CA LYS A 585 25.64 -14.67 -1.79
C LYS A 585 26.92 -14.97 -2.56
N ASN A 586 26.87 -15.94 -3.47
CA ASN A 586 27.91 -16.07 -4.49
C ASN A 586 28.09 -14.67 -5.09
N LYS A 587 29.30 -14.12 -5.07
CA LYS A 587 29.61 -12.94 -5.87
C LYS A 587 29.15 -13.30 -7.27
N GLU A 588 28.08 -12.68 -7.74
CA GLU A 588 27.77 -12.71 -9.16
C GLU A 588 29.04 -12.21 -9.83
N THR A 589 29.80 -13.13 -10.44
CA THR A 589 30.48 -12.77 -11.68
C THR A 589 29.37 -12.13 -12.48
N LYS A 590 29.50 -10.84 -12.73
CA LYS A 590 28.62 -10.09 -13.60
C LYS A 590 28.77 -10.72 -14.99
N THR A 591 28.15 -11.88 -15.19
CA THR A 591 27.68 -12.29 -16.49
C THR A 591 26.63 -11.24 -16.78
N GLU A 592 27.07 -10.19 -17.46
CA GLU A 592 26.18 -9.51 -18.39
C GLU A 592 25.48 -10.63 -19.15
N TYR A 593 24.22 -10.88 -18.81
CA TYR A 593 23.38 -11.65 -19.70
C TYR A 593 23.37 -10.81 -20.98
N PRO A 594 23.94 -11.29 -22.09
CA PRO A 594 23.60 -10.66 -23.35
C PRO A 594 22.08 -10.82 -23.42
N TYR A 595 21.36 -9.69 -23.49
CA TYR A 595 20.02 -9.70 -24.03
C TYR A 595 20.14 -10.21 -25.46
N ALA A 596 20.10 -11.53 -25.59
CA ALA A 596 19.93 -12.28 -26.81
C ALA A 596 18.81 -13.26 -26.47
N SER A 597 17.63 -12.99 -26.99
CA SER A 597 16.55 -13.97 -27.07
C SER A 597 17.12 -15.23 -27.73
N SER A 598 17.43 -16.27 -26.95
CA SER A 598 17.64 -17.59 -27.51
C SER A 598 16.26 -18.19 -27.79
N TYR A 599 15.70 -17.82 -28.94
CA TYR A 599 14.92 -18.77 -29.74
C TYR A 599 15.81 -20.01 -29.92
N GLY A 600 15.47 -21.10 -29.25
CA GLY A 600 16.35 -22.26 -29.19
C GLY A 600 15.74 -23.40 -28.40
N ASN A 601 14.52 -23.80 -28.78
CA ASN A 601 14.05 -25.18 -28.82
C ASN A 601 12.70 -25.19 -29.54
N VAL A 602 12.74 -24.81 -30.83
CA VAL A 602 11.78 -25.35 -31.79
C VAL A 602 12.14 -26.83 -31.92
N ILE A 603 11.39 -27.71 -31.29
CA ILE A 603 11.28 -29.06 -31.82
C ILE A 603 10.38 -28.89 -33.04
N GLU A 604 10.99 -28.84 -34.23
CA GLU A 604 10.27 -29.08 -35.47
C GLU A 604 9.71 -30.50 -35.37
N LEU A 605 8.45 -30.63 -34.99
CA LEU A 605 7.69 -31.82 -35.33
C LEU A 605 7.45 -31.75 -36.84
N GLY A 606 8.36 -32.37 -37.59
CA GLY A 606 8.11 -32.68 -39.00
C GLY A 606 6.81 -33.47 -39.14
N GLU A 607 6.14 -33.30 -40.28
CA GLU A 607 4.84 -33.85 -40.66
C GLU A 607 4.79 -35.41 -40.77
N GLY A 608 5.56 -36.15 -39.96
CA GLY A 608 5.78 -37.59 -40.10
C GLY A 608 4.96 -38.52 -39.20
N ASP A 609 4.47 -38.09 -38.04
CA ASP A 609 3.93 -39.03 -37.02
C ASP A 609 2.42 -38.93 -36.75
N LEU A 610 1.66 -38.47 -37.74
CA LEU A 610 0.21 -38.72 -37.82
C LEU A 610 -0.07 -39.96 -38.68
N SER A 611 0.43 -41.14 -38.29
CA SER A 611 -0.23 -42.41 -38.64
C SER A 611 0.26 -43.59 -37.80
N LYS A 612 -0.56 -44.05 -36.84
CA LYS A 612 -1.13 -45.41 -36.77
C LYS A 612 -1.58 -45.79 -35.35
N LYS A 613 -2.87 -46.14 -35.31
CA LYS A 613 -3.63 -46.98 -34.37
C LYS A 613 -3.80 -46.53 -32.92
#